data_AF-A0A524K3A4-F1
#
_entry.id   AF-A0A524K3A4-F1
#
_cell.length_a   1.000
_cell.length_b   1.000
_cell.length_c   1.000
_cell.angle_alpha   90.00
_cell.angle_beta   90.00
_cell.angle_gamma   90.00
#
_symmetry.space_group_name_H-M   'P 1'
#
loop_
_entity.id
_entity.type
_entity.pdbx_description
1 polymer ?
#
loop_
_entity_poly.entity_id
_entity_poly.type
_entity_poly.pdbx_seq_one_letter_code
_entity_poly.pdbx_strand_id
1 'polypeptide(L)'
;MDKGSTKRQLVLAPGLAGIRRYKSREYRSKRQILSPGAMVRFRHPFTGKQAYLEVEDISGAGISVEEFFERSFLLPGMVIPDISIEIANSFILNCRAQVLYRNVVHNEDGRCIVRCGIVFLDLQAKDQVQLSAIIHQSVDDKLRICSSVDMDELWRFFFESGFIYPSKYLSIQAHKDEFKRTYKKLYLESPSIARHFLFQDKGQIFGHISMLRYYSNSWIIHHHAASRSGYGLAGVSMLDEMGRFTNDVHMHPSAHMDYLMCYFRRENRFPNRVFGNTARDIANRKGSSLDAFAYLWLPAETEAETQAFQLFPARDEDLAELARRYESMSGGLMLDALDLGAASQEDTGLSAEYASQGFKRERQVFCLKMDGRLLAVIVLTISDLGLNLSNLTNCFHVLVMEPELLSPGKLFSALHALRAHYGADEPPILVFPEDYLDRYSVPYEKKYFLWVLDTGYSDAYFDSIRNTFKRSCDDQNDE
;
A
#
# COMPACT_ATOMS: atom_id res chain seq x y z
N MET A 1 -50.90 -39.41 -39.57
CA MET A 1 -49.52 -39.20 -40.03
C MET A 1 -49.14 -37.78 -39.70
N ASP A 2 -48.57 -37.58 -38.51
CA ASP A 2 -48.19 -36.27 -38.01
C ASP A 2 -46.74 -36.01 -38.42
N LYS A 3 -46.52 -35.03 -39.30
CA LYS A 3 -45.17 -34.69 -39.79
C LYS A 3 -44.43 -33.96 -38.69
N GLY A 4 -43.72 -34.72 -37.86
CA GLY A 4 -42.84 -34.21 -36.83
C GLY A 4 -41.83 -33.22 -37.40
N SER A 5 -42.02 -31.94 -37.10
CA SER A 5 -41.02 -30.89 -37.30
C SER A 5 -39.77 -31.26 -36.49
N THR A 6 -38.77 -31.87 -37.14
CA THR A 6 -37.44 -32.07 -36.57
C THR A 6 -36.80 -30.70 -36.31
N LYS A 7 -36.97 -30.18 -35.09
CA LYS A 7 -36.24 -29.02 -34.59
C LYS A 7 -34.75 -29.38 -34.58
N ARG A 8 -33.97 -28.72 -35.42
CA ARG A 8 -32.50 -28.81 -35.39
C ARG A 8 -32.03 -28.10 -34.12
N GLN A 9 -31.33 -28.83 -33.25
CA GLN A 9 -30.65 -28.26 -32.09
C GLN A 9 -29.21 -27.93 -32.46
N LEU A 10 -28.77 -26.71 -32.15
CA LEU A 10 -27.38 -26.28 -32.28
C LEU A 10 -26.77 -26.29 -30.88
N VAL A 11 -25.71 -27.07 -30.69
CA VAL A 11 -24.93 -27.09 -29.45
C VAL A 11 -23.66 -26.30 -29.69
N LEU A 12 -23.45 -25.25 -28.89
CA LEU A 12 -22.24 -24.44 -28.95
C LEU A 12 -21.28 -24.91 -27.87
N ALA A 13 -20.03 -25.16 -28.25
CA ALA A 13 -18.95 -25.50 -27.32
C ALA A 13 -17.93 -24.34 -27.29
N PRO A 14 -17.27 -24.08 -26.15
CA PRO A 14 -16.20 -23.10 -26.08
C PRO A 14 -15.05 -23.50 -27.03
N GLY A 15 -14.56 -22.56 -27.84
CA GLY A 15 -13.40 -22.79 -28.70
C GLY A 15 -12.07 -22.82 -27.94
N LEU A 16 -12.04 -22.34 -26.69
CA LEU A 16 -10.88 -22.32 -25.81
C LEU A 16 -11.29 -22.82 -24.41
N ALA A 17 -10.40 -23.56 -23.74
CA ALA A 17 -10.59 -24.00 -22.36
C ALA A 17 -10.17 -22.94 -21.33
N GLY A 18 -9.47 -21.89 -21.74
CA GLY A 18 -9.03 -20.83 -20.84
C GLY A 18 -8.49 -19.60 -21.55
N ILE A 19 -8.36 -18.52 -20.79
CA ILE A 19 -7.74 -17.25 -21.18
C ILE A 19 -6.65 -16.86 -20.17
N ARG A 20 -5.69 -16.05 -20.60
CA ARG A 20 -4.66 -15.48 -19.73
C ARG A 20 -4.90 -13.99 -19.57
N ARG A 21 -5.39 -13.57 -18.40
CA ARG A 21 -5.60 -12.15 -18.09
C ARG A 21 -4.34 -11.49 -17.50
N TYR A 22 -3.70 -12.18 -16.56
CA TYR A 22 -2.53 -11.66 -15.83
C TYR A 22 -1.25 -12.42 -16.21
N LYS A 23 -0.09 -11.80 -15.97
CA LYS A 23 1.20 -12.49 -16.06
C LYS A 23 1.23 -13.62 -15.02
N SER A 24 1.97 -14.69 -15.30
CA SER A 24 2.13 -15.75 -14.29
C SER A 24 3.06 -15.23 -13.21
N ARG A 25 2.79 -15.65 -11.98
CA ARG A 25 3.50 -15.23 -10.77
C ARG A 25 3.92 -16.47 -9.99
N GLU A 26 5.12 -16.42 -9.39
CA GLU A 26 5.61 -17.45 -8.47
C GLU A 26 4.83 -17.39 -7.17
N TYR A 27 4.67 -16.19 -6.61
CA TYR A 27 3.99 -15.97 -5.33
C TYR A 27 2.53 -15.60 -5.54
N ARG A 28 1.68 -16.62 -5.55
CA ARG A 28 0.23 -16.47 -5.71
C ARG A 28 -0.48 -16.33 -4.38
N SER A 29 -1.62 -15.66 -4.40
CA SER A 29 -2.60 -15.64 -3.29
C SER A 29 -2.90 -17.05 -2.83
N LYS A 30 -2.88 -17.28 -1.52
CA LYS A 30 -3.22 -18.59 -0.95
C LYS A 30 -4.70 -18.87 -1.16
N ARG A 31 -5.03 -20.00 -1.77
CA ARG A 31 -6.41 -20.49 -1.88
C ARG A 31 -6.79 -21.24 -0.62
N GLN A 32 -7.96 -20.94 -0.08
CA GLN A 32 -8.50 -21.52 1.15
C GLN A 32 -9.85 -22.17 0.84
N ILE A 33 -10.08 -23.33 1.45
CA ILE A 33 -11.40 -23.95 1.52
C ILE A 33 -12.02 -23.47 2.83
N LEU A 34 -13.09 -22.69 2.74
CA LEU A 34 -13.70 -22.09 3.92
C LEU A 34 -14.66 -23.06 4.61
N SER A 35 -14.75 -22.95 5.93
CA SER A 35 -15.75 -23.62 6.75
C SER A 35 -16.39 -22.60 7.70
N PRO A 36 -17.67 -22.23 7.52
CA PRO A 36 -18.61 -22.75 6.52
C PRO A 36 -18.23 -22.36 5.08
N GLY A 37 -18.65 -23.19 4.11
CA GLY A 37 -18.37 -22.98 2.69
C GLY A 37 -18.97 -21.68 2.15
N ALA A 38 -18.28 -21.09 1.18
CA ALA A 38 -18.76 -19.91 0.47
C ALA A 38 -19.65 -20.31 -0.72
N MET A 39 -20.57 -19.42 -1.07
CA MET A 39 -21.42 -19.53 -2.24
C MET A 39 -21.30 -18.29 -3.10
N VAL A 40 -21.51 -18.45 -4.41
CA VAL A 40 -21.67 -17.33 -5.32
C VAL A 40 -23.04 -17.27 -5.95
N ARG A 41 -23.50 -16.04 -6.13
CA ARG A 41 -24.76 -15.70 -6.78
C ARG A 41 -24.55 -14.61 -7.80
N PHE A 42 -25.10 -14.80 -9.00
CA PHE A 42 -25.07 -13.77 -10.04
C PHE A 42 -26.16 -13.99 -11.08
N ARG A 43 -26.48 -12.91 -11.81
CA ARG A 43 -27.32 -12.99 -13.01
C ARG A 43 -26.45 -13.27 -14.22
N HIS A 44 -26.67 -14.39 -14.90
CA HIS A 44 -25.90 -14.79 -16.07
C HIS A 44 -26.02 -13.75 -17.20
N PRO A 45 -24.90 -13.19 -17.71
CA PRO A 45 -24.93 -11.99 -18.55
C PRO A 45 -25.63 -12.20 -19.90
N PHE A 46 -25.59 -13.41 -20.46
CA PHE A 46 -26.20 -13.70 -21.77
C PHE A 46 -27.62 -14.25 -21.69
N THR A 47 -28.02 -14.84 -20.55
CA THR A 47 -29.31 -15.56 -20.43
C THR A 47 -30.26 -14.89 -19.45
N GLY A 48 -29.76 -13.98 -18.61
CA GLY A 48 -30.54 -13.28 -17.59
C GLY A 48 -31.00 -14.17 -16.42
N LYS A 49 -30.67 -15.47 -16.42
CA LYS A 49 -31.03 -16.41 -15.35
C LYS A 49 -30.17 -16.20 -14.11
N GLN A 50 -30.73 -16.49 -12.95
CA GLN A 50 -29.96 -16.53 -11.70
C GLN A 50 -29.14 -17.81 -11.63
N ALA A 51 -27.86 -17.67 -11.29
CA ALA A 51 -26.93 -18.75 -11.05
C ALA A 51 -26.55 -18.79 -9.57
N TYR A 52 -26.43 -20.00 -9.04
CA TYR A 52 -26.01 -20.30 -7.67
C TYR A 52 -25.01 -21.43 -7.74
N LEU A 53 -23.79 -21.21 -7.25
CA LEU A 53 -22.72 -22.20 -7.26
C LEU A 53 -22.02 -22.22 -5.90
N GLU A 54 -21.63 -23.40 -5.45
CA GLU A 54 -20.74 -23.56 -4.32
C GLU A 54 -19.31 -23.21 -4.72
N VAL A 55 -18.59 -22.54 -3.82
CA VAL A 55 -17.19 -22.19 -4.00
C VAL A 55 -16.33 -23.32 -3.43
N GLU A 56 -15.54 -23.95 -4.29
CA GLU A 56 -14.59 -25.00 -3.92
C GLU A 56 -13.44 -24.41 -3.10
N ASP A 57 -12.86 -23.30 -3.58
CA ASP A 57 -11.83 -22.55 -2.89
C ASP A 57 -11.87 -21.06 -3.24
N ILE A 58 -11.31 -20.23 -2.36
CA ILE A 58 -11.25 -18.77 -2.50
C ILE A 58 -9.87 -18.22 -2.12
N SER A 59 -9.48 -17.14 -2.79
CA SER A 59 -8.27 -16.34 -2.52
C SER A 59 -8.60 -14.86 -2.68
N GLY A 60 -7.69 -13.96 -2.30
CA GLY A 60 -7.92 -12.51 -2.45
C GLY A 60 -8.11 -12.07 -3.90
N ALA A 61 -7.61 -12.84 -4.87
CA ALA A 61 -7.71 -12.57 -6.29
C ALA A 61 -8.90 -13.24 -7.00
N GLY A 62 -9.55 -14.24 -6.40
CA GLY A 62 -10.61 -14.99 -7.07
C GLY A 62 -11.01 -16.32 -6.43
N ILE A 63 -11.88 -17.06 -7.11
CA ILE A 63 -12.53 -18.29 -6.63
C ILE A 63 -12.40 -19.44 -7.63
N SER A 64 -12.63 -20.66 -7.16
CA SER A 64 -12.94 -21.85 -7.97
C SER A 64 -14.39 -22.29 -7.67
N VAL A 65 -15.13 -22.69 -8.70
CA VAL A 65 -16.50 -23.24 -8.57
C VAL A 65 -16.65 -24.49 -9.43
N GLU A 66 -17.58 -25.36 -9.06
CA GLU A 66 -17.90 -26.58 -9.81
C GLU A 66 -19.30 -26.52 -10.44
N GLU A 67 -19.42 -27.04 -11.66
CA GLU A 67 -20.68 -27.25 -12.36
C GLU A 67 -20.80 -28.71 -12.83
N PHE A 68 -22.02 -29.22 -12.97
CA PHE A 68 -22.25 -30.46 -13.73
C PHE A 68 -22.03 -30.21 -15.21
N PHE A 69 -21.32 -31.11 -15.90
CA PHE A 69 -20.96 -30.93 -17.31
C PHE A 69 -22.17 -30.65 -18.22
N GLU A 70 -23.27 -31.37 -18.02
CA GLU A 70 -24.50 -31.26 -18.82
C GLU A 70 -25.26 -29.95 -18.58
N ARG A 71 -24.96 -29.25 -17.48
CA ARG A 71 -25.60 -27.99 -17.08
C ARG A 71 -24.62 -26.82 -17.03
N SER A 72 -23.36 -27.01 -17.42
CA SER A 72 -22.34 -25.98 -17.34
C SER A 72 -22.68 -24.80 -18.25
N PHE A 73 -22.57 -23.59 -17.71
CA PHE A 73 -22.89 -22.34 -18.41
C PHE A 73 -21.74 -21.33 -18.31
N LEU A 74 -20.73 -21.55 -17.48
CA LEU A 74 -19.55 -20.68 -17.43
C LEU A 74 -18.65 -20.91 -18.66
N LEU A 75 -18.31 -19.81 -19.33
CA LEU A 75 -17.47 -19.81 -20.54
C LEU A 75 -16.17 -19.04 -20.28
N PRO A 76 -15.00 -19.56 -20.67
CA PRO A 76 -13.75 -18.80 -20.58
C PRO A 76 -13.85 -17.43 -21.27
N GLY A 77 -13.40 -16.40 -20.58
CA GLY A 77 -13.49 -15.01 -21.01
C GLY A 77 -14.80 -14.31 -20.66
N MET A 78 -15.84 -15.03 -20.21
CA MET A 78 -17.11 -14.42 -19.80
C MET A 78 -16.89 -13.46 -18.63
N VAL A 79 -17.29 -12.21 -18.83
CA VAL A 79 -17.31 -11.20 -17.76
C VAL A 79 -18.66 -11.24 -17.08
N ILE A 80 -18.64 -11.41 -15.75
CA ILE A 80 -19.81 -11.37 -14.88
C ILE A 80 -19.84 -9.95 -14.29
N PRO A 81 -20.81 -9.10 -14.66
CA PRO A 81 -20.84 -7.70 -14.22
C PRO A 81 -20.96 -7.53 -12.70
N ASP A 82 -21.70 -8.43 -12.06
CA ASP A 82 -21.99 -8.40 -10.63
C ASP A 82 -22.10 -9.85 -10.11
N ILE A 83 -21.09 -10.31 -9.39
CA ILE A 83 -21.08 -11.56 -8.65
C ILE A 83 -21.04 -11.25 -7.16
N SER A 84 -21.99 -11.81 -6.42
CA SER A 84 -22.05 -11.74 -4.96
C SER A 84 -21.43 -12.99 -4.34
N ILE A 85 -20.67 -12.81 -3.27
CA ILE A 85 -20.14 -13.90 -2.43
C ILE A 85 -20.87 -13.89 -1.09
N GLU A 86 -21.34 -15.05 -0.68
CA GLU A 86 -22.09 -15.24 0.56
C GLU A 86 -21.45 -16.37 1.37
N ILE A 87 -21.34 -16.21 2.69
CA ILE A 87 -20.87 -17.26 3.62
C ILE A 87 -21.91 -17.39 4.72
N ALA A 88 -22.38 -18.61 4.99
CA ALA A 88 -23.44 -18.87 5.98
C ALA A 88 -24.66 -17.94 5.80
N ASN A 89 -25.12 -17.75 4.55
CA ASN A 89 -26.20 -16.84 4.16
C ASN A 89 -25.97 -15.34 4.50
N SER A 90 -24.75 -14.97 4.87
CA SER A 90 -24.35 -13.58 5.08
C SER A 90 -23.63 -13.07 3.85
N PHE A 91 -24.07 -11.91 3.34
CA PHE A 91 -23.39 -11.22 2.25
C PHE A 91 -21.99 -10.79 2.68
N ILE A 92 -20.99 -11.13 1.86
CA ILE A 92 -19.59 -10.77 2.10
C ILE A 92 -19.18 -9.61 1.23
N LEU A 93 -19.32 -9.76 -0.09
CA LEU A 93 -18.95 -8.73 -1.07
C LEU A 93 -19.68 -8.95 -2.38
N ASN A 94 -19.65 -7.94 -3.25
CA ASN A 94 -19.97 -8.09 -4.65
C ASN A 94 -18.94 -7.41 -5.53
N CYS A 95 -18.72 -7.94 -6.73
CA CYS A 95 -17.75 -7.37 -7.63
C CYS A 95 -18.00 -7.74 -9.08
N ARG A 96 -17.24 -7.09 -9.97
CA ARG A 96 -17.10 -7.54 -11.35
C ARG A 96 -16.07 -8.64 -11.40
N ALA A 97 -16.37 -9.72 -12.10
CA ALA A 97 -15.47 -10.88 -12.21
C ALA A 97 -15.36 -11.39 -13.65
N GLN A 98 -14.38 -12.25 -13.91
CA GLN A 98 -14.21 -12.89 -15.21
C GLN A 98 -13.83 -14.36 -15.07
N VAL A 99 -14.47 -15.21 -15.86
CA VAL A 99 -14.13 -16.63 -15.96
C VAL A 99 -12.80 -16.76 -16.70
N LEU A 100 -11.79 -17.34 -16.06
CA LEU A 100 -10.46 -17.54 -16.63
C LEU A 100 -10.32 -18.87 -17.35
N TYR A 101 -10.76 -19.96 -16.73
CA TYR A 101 -10.61 -21.29 -17.29
C TYR A 101 -11.81 -22.17 -16.96
N ARG A 102 -11.95 -23.23 -17.75
CA ARG A 102 -12.96 -24.28 -17.65
C ARG A 102 -12.29 -25.63 -17.88
N ASN A 103 -12.13 -26.41 -16.82
CA ASN A 103 -11.51 -27.74 -16.87
C ASN A 103 -12.57 -28.82 -16.65
N VAL A 104 -12.68 -29.77 -17.58
CA VAL A 104 -13.56 -30.93 -17.42
C VAL A 104 -12.81 -32.00 -16.62
N VAL A 105 -13.37 -32.40 -15.50
CA VAL A 105 -12.83 -33.45 -14.63
C VAL A 105 -13.75 -34.66 -14.70
N HIS A 106 -13.16 -35.83 -14.94
CA HIS A 106 -13.87 -37.10 -15.00
C HIS A 106 -13.66 -37.80 -13.66
N ASN A 107 -14.74 -38.03 -12.93
CA ASN A 107 -14.69 -38.72 -11.65
C ASN A 107 -14.70 -40.25 -11.86
N GLU A 108 -14.20 -40.99 -10.86
CA GLU A 108 -14.12 -42.46 -10.90
C GLU A 108 -15.50 -43.13 -11.03
N ASP A 109 -16.58 -42.45 -10.62
CA ASP A 109 -17.96 -42.89 -10.72
C ASP A 109 -18.60 -42.63 -12.11
N GLY A 110 -17.81 -42.15 -13.08
CA GLY A 110 -18.24 -41.84 -14.44
C GLY A 110 -18.95 -40.49 -14.59
N ARG A 111 -19.09 -39.70 -13.52
CA ARG A 111 -19.65 -38.34 -13.60
C ARG A 111 -18.62 -37.37 -14.16
N CYS A 112 -19.09 -36.45 -15.00
CA CYS A 112 -18.27 -35.36 -15.51
C CYS A 112 -18.64 -34.06 -14.79
N ILE A 113 -17.68 -33.47 -14.09
CA ILE A 113 -17.80 -32.15 -13.49
C ILE A 113 -16.94 -31.15 -14.25
N VAL A 114 -17.25 -29.87 -14.08
CA VAL A 114 -16.55 -28.77 -14.73
C VAL A 114 -16.07 -27.82 -13.65
N ARG A 115 -14.75 -27.69 -13.51
CA ARG A 115 -14.12 -26.72 -12.61
C ARG A 115 -13.85 -25.43 -13.35
N CYS A 116 -14.35 -24.33 -12.81
CA CYS A 116 -14.24 -23.01 -13.39
C CYS A 116 -13.50 -22.08 -12.45
N GLY A 117 -12.36 -21.55 -12.91
CA GLY A 117 -11.64 -20.49 -12.19
C GLY A 117 -12.21 -19.13 -12.56
N ILE A 118 -12.57 -18.34 -11.55
CA ILE A 118 -13.10 -16.98 -11.72
C ILE A 118 -12.17 -16.02 -10.98
N VAL A 119 -11.81 -14.91 -11.64
CA VAL A 119 -10.96 -13.86 -11.05
C VAL A 119 -11.78 -12.61 -10.78
N PHE A 120 -11.49 -11.94 -9.67
CA PHE A 120 -12.05 -10.61 -9.39
C PHE A 120 -11.35 -9.58 -10.28
N LEU A 121 -12.14 -8.66 -10.85
CA LEU A 121 -11.60 -7.59 -11.70
C LEU A 121 -11.31 -6.33 -10.92
N ASP A 122 -12.11 -6.06 -9.89
CA ASP A 122 -11.90 -4.98 -8.95
C ASP A 122 -12.71 -5.25 -7.68
N LEU A 123 -12.17 -4.88 -6.53
CA LEU A 123 -12.84 -4.94 -5.24
C LEU A 123 -12.75 -3.57 -4.60
N GLN A 124 -13.84 -3.07 -4.04
CA GLN A 124 -13.78 -1.82 -3.27
C GLN A 124 -12.97 -2.00 -2.01
N ALA A 125 -12.39 -0.92 -1.49
CA ALA A 125 -11.45 -0.96 -0.36
C ALA A 125 -11.99 -1.71 0.88
N LYS A 126 -13.28 -1.53 1.20
CA LYS A 126 -13.95 -2.25 2.29
C LYS A 126 -14.05 -3.76 2.02
N ASP A 127 -14.37 -4.15 0.79
CA ASP A 127 -14.53 -5.55 0.40
C ASP A 127 -13.17 -6.26 0.33
N GLN A 128 -12.12 -5.57 -0.12
CA GLN A 128 -10.73 -6.05 -0.06
C GLN A 128 -10.34 -6.41 1.37
N VAL A 129 -10.62 -5.51 2.32
CA VAL A 129 -10.35 -5.72 3.75
C VAL A 129 -11.16 -6.90 4.28
N GLN A 130 -12.46 -6.92 4.03
CA GLN A 130 -13.36 -7.94 4.54
C GLN A 130 -12.97 -9.34 4.03
N LEU A 131 -12.70 -9.48 2.73
CA LEU A 131 -12.26 -10.74 2.14
C LEU A 131 -10.92 -11.20 2.70
N SER A 132 -9.94 -10.29 2.76
CA SER A 132 -8.60 -10.61 3.27
C SER A 132 -8.65 -11.04 4.72
N ALA A 133 -9.46 -10.36 5.56
CA ALA A 133 -9.63 -10.72 6.96
C ALA A 133 -10.13 -12.18 7.10
N ILE A 134 -11.10 -12.61 6.29
CA ILE A 134 -11.62 -13.98 6.28
C ILE A 134 -10.53 -14.97 5.85
N ILE A 135 -9.85 -14.70 4.73
CA ILE A 135 -8.87 -15.62 4.15
C ILE A 135 -7.68 -15.78 5.10
N HIS A 136 -7.10 -14.69 5.58
CA HIS A 136 -5.88 -14.74 6.36
C HIS A 136 -6.13 -15.29 7.77
N GLN A 137 -7.29 -14.99 8.38
CA GLN A 137 -7.68 -15.61 9.65
C GLN A 137 -7.93 -17.11 9.53
N SER A 138 -8.38 -17.59 8.37
CA SER A 138 -8.52 -19.04 8.14
C SER A 138 -7.17 -19.77 8.05
N VAL A 139 -6.08 -19.03 7.74
CA VAL A 139 -4.71 -19.56 7.70
C VAL A 139 -4.07 -19.54 9.09
N ASP A 140 -4.25 -18.45 9.86
CA ASP A 140 -3.73 -18.32 11.22
C ASP A 140 -4.72 -17.51 12.08
N ASP A 141 -5.21 -18.16 13.13
CA ASP A 141 -6.22 -17.63 14.04
C ASP A 141 -5.73 -16.46 14.91
N LYS A 142 -4.43 -16.12 14.87
CA LYS A 142 -3.85 -14.96 15.56
C LYS A 142 -3.73 -13.72 14.69
N LEU A 143 -3.94 -13.84 13.37
CA LEU A 143 -3.83 -12.71 12.47
C LEU A 143 -5.12 -11.90 12.46
N ARG A 144 -5.01 -10.58 12.49
CA ARG A 144 -6.17 -9.68 12.33
C ARG A 144 -5.84 -8.63 11.30
N ILE A 145 -6.65 -8.56 10.25
CA ILE A 145 -6.56 -7.50 9.23
C ILE A 145 -7.71 -6.54 9.45
N CYS A 146 -7.37 -5.27 9.68
CA CYS A 146 -8.31 -4.17 9.84
C CYS A 146 -9.48 -4.49 10.80
N SER A 147 -9.24 -5.30 11.82
CA SER A 147 -10.26 -5.66 12.79
C SER A 147 -10.53 -4.49 13.73
N SER A 148 -11.62 -4.58 14.49
CA SER A 148 -11.78 -3.77 15.69
C SER A 148 -10.57 -3.98 16.61
N VAL A 149 -10.08 -2.88 17.20
CA VAL A 149 -8.91 -2.87 18.09
C VAL A 149 -9.28 -2.12 19.36
N ASP A 150 -8.93 -2.70 20.50
CA ASP A 150 -8.95 -1.95 21.76
C ASP A 150 -7.81 -0.92 21.72
N MET A 151 -8.18 0.35 21.73
CA MET A 151 -7.21 1.44 21.64
C MET A 151 -6.28 1.46 22.86
N ASP A 152 -6.78 1.18 24.07
CA ASP A 152 -5.92 1.20 25.26
C ASP A 152 -4.90 0.05 25.22
N GLU A 153 -5.29 -1.12 24.70
CA GLU A 153 -4.37 -2.22 24.44
C GLU A 153 -3.33 -1.87 23.37
N LEU A 154 -3.75 -1.22 22.27
CA LEU A 154 -2.83 -0.77 21.21
C LEU A 154 -1.78 0.22 21.75
N TRP A 155 -2.19 1.18 22.57
CA TRP A 155 -1.28 2.13 23.19
C TRP A 155 -0.33 1.43 24.15
N ARG A 156 -0.85 0.54 25.01
CA ARG A 156 -0.03 -0.28 25.92
C ARG A 156 1.04 -1.04 25.14
N PHE A 157 0.66 -1.70 24.05
CA PHE A 157 1.58 -2.41 23.17
C PHE A 157 2.67 -1.49 22.59
N PHE A 158 2.34 -0.28 22.13
CA PHE A 158 3.35 0.65 21.61
C PHE A 158 4.37 1.11 22.67
N PHE A 159 3.98 1.20 23.93
CA PHE A 159 4.92 1.45 25.02
C PHE A 159 5.77 0.20 25.33
N GLU A 160 5.14 -0.97 25.51
CA GLU A 160 5.81 -2.22 25.90
C GLU A 160 6.80 -2.72 24.82
N SER A 161 6.47 -2.55 23.54
CA SER A 161 7.38 -2.87 22.41
C SER A 161 8.59 -1.92 22.33
N GLY A 162 8.54 -0.76 22.98
CA GLY A 162 9.52 0.31 22.86
C GLY A 162 9.37 1.16 21.58
N PHE A 163 8.25 1.02 20.86
CA PHE A 163 7.94 1.85 19.70
C PHE A 163 7.75 3.33 20.10
N ILE A 164 7.15 3.57 21.27
CA ILE A 164 7.11 4.87 21.94
C ILE A 164 8.17 4.89 23.05
N TYR A 165 9.36 5.41 22.71
CA TYR A 165 10.44 5.68 23.65
C TYR A 165 10.27 7.04 24.36
N PRO A 166 10.97 7.31 25.49
CA PRO A 166 10.72 8.49 26.31
C PRO A 166 10.69 9.83 25.58
N SER A 167 11.67 10.11 24.71
CA SER A 167 11.68 11.37 23.94
C SER A 167 10.57 11.45 22.88
N LYS A 168 10.12 10.33 22.30
CA LYS A 168 8.92 10.32 21.45
C LYS A 168 7.67 10.59 22.29
N TYR A 169 7.56 9.99 23.47
CA TYR A 169 6.44 10.26 24.38
C TYR A 169 6.34 11.75 24.74
N LEU A 170 7.47 12.38 25.08
CA LEU A 170 7.52 13.82 25.39
C LEU A 170 7.01 14.68 24.22
N SER A 171 7.27 14.28 22.97
CA SER A 171 6.77 14.99 21.79
C SER A 171 5.26 14.84 21.53
N ILE A 172 4.61 13.80 22.07
CA ILE A 172 3.19 13.52 21.83
C ILE A 172 2.29 13.73 23.06
N GLN A 173 2.86 13.82 24.27
CA GLN A 173 2.10 13.80 25.53
C GLN A 173 1.07 14.94 25.64
N ALA A 174 1.41 16.13 25.12
CA ALA A 174 0.54 17.30 25.18
C ALA A 174 -0.73 17.15 24.32
N HIS A 175 -0.69 16.26 23.32
CA HIS A 175 -1.77 16.03 22.36
C HIS A 175 -2.26 14.58 22.38
N LYS A 176 -2.01 13.83 23.46
CA LYS A 176 -2.30 12.39 23.54
C LYS A 176 -3.73 12.03 23.14
N ASP A 177 -4.72 12.79 23.62
CA ASP A 177 -6.14 12.50 23.34
C ASP A 177 -6.49 12.70 21.88
N GLU A 178 -5.85 13.66 21.21
CA GLU A 178 -5.98 13.88 19.79
C GLU A 178 -5.39 12.72 18.97
N PHE A 179 -4.19 12.24 19.32
CA PHE A 179 -3.63 11.03 18.73
C PHE A 179 -4.57 9.82 18.91
N LYS A 180 -5.12 9.61 20.11
CA LYS A 180 -6.08 8.51 20.36
C LYS A 180 -7.30 8.61 19.45
N ARG A 181 -7.85 9.82 19.30
CA ARG A 181 -9.01 10.10 18.44
C ARG A 181 -8.70 9.83 16.95
N THR A 182 -7.55 10.29 16.47
CA THR A 182 -7.08 10.05 15.10
C THR A 182 -6.98 8.56 14.80
N TYR A 183 -6.34 7.78 15.69
CA TYR A 183 -6.19 6.34 15.51
C TYR A 183 -7.51 5.59 15.54
N LYS A 184 -8.39 5.94 16.49
CA LYS A 184 -9.72 5.33 16.57
C LYS A 184 -10.46 5.48 15.23
N LYS A 185 -10.45 6.69 14.68
CA LYS A 185 -11.12 7.00 13.42
C LYS A 185 -10.45 6.32 12.22
N LEU A 186 -9.12 6.33 12.15
CA LEU A 186 -8.37 5.65 11.09
C LEU A 186 -8.67 4.15 11.06
N TYR A 187 -8.58 3.48 12.21
CA TYR A 187 -8.61 2.02 12.27
C TYR A 187 -10.04 1.47 12.28
N LEU A 188 -11.01 2.21 12.81
CA LEU A 188 -12.39 1.71 12.92
C LEU A 188 -13.31 2.22 11.82
N GLU A 189 -13.00 3.36 11.19
CA GLU A 189 -13.96 4.06 10.33
C GLU A 189 -13.42 4.34 8.91
N SER A 190 -12.12 4.13 8.66
CA SER A 190 -11.45 4.66 7.45
C SER A 190 -10.75 3.61 6.57
N PRO A 191 -11.43 2.52 6.18
CA PRO A 191 -10.83 1.42 5.42
C PRO A 191 -10.56 1.77 3.96
N SER A 192 -10.72 3.00 3.50
CA SER A 192 -10.31 3.39 2.14
C SER A 192 -8.92 4.03 2.11
N ILE A 193 -8.51 4.65 3.23
CA ILE A 193 -7.22 5.35 3.36
C ILE A 193 -6.24 4.67 4.32
N ALA A 194 -6.69 3.80 5.23
CA ALA A 194 -5.85 3.15 6.23
C ALA A 194 -5.99 1.62 6.22
N ARG A 195 -4.89 0.91 6.49
CA ARG A 195 -4.88 -0.51 6.80
C ARG A 195 -4.01 -0.76 8.04
N HIS A 196 -4.41 -1.74 8.84
CA HIS A 196 -3.63 -2.19 9.99
C HIS A 196 -3.71 -3.70 10.13
N PHE A 197 -2.65 -4.27 10.67
CA PHE A 197 -2.47 -5.70 10.83
C PHE A 197 -2.00 -5.95 12.24
N LEU A 198 -2.62 -6.92 12.91
CA LEU A 198 -2.25 -7.34 14.26
C LEU A 198 -1.90 -8.81 14.28
N PHE A 199 -0.87 -9.13 15.06
CA PHE A 199 -0.68 -10.46 15.61
C PHE A 199 -1.23 -10.42 17.03
N GLN A 200 -2.37 -11.06 17.26
CA GLN A 200 -3.09 -10.98 18.52
C GLN A 200 -3.44 -12.39 19.01
N ASP A 201 -3.09 -12.68 20.26
CA ASP A 201 -3.42 -13.95 20.91
C ASP A 201 -4.08 -13.68 22.26
N LYS A 202 -5.22 -14.34 22.52
CA LYS A 202 -6.02 -14.19 23.74
C LYS A 202 -6.28 -12.73 24.15
N GLY A 203 -6.50 -11.86 23.17
CA GLY A 203 -6.77 -10.43 23.39
C GLY A 203 -5.51 -9.56 23.45
N GLN A 204 -4.32 -10.11 23.64
CA GLN A 204 -3.07 -9.36 23.74
C GLN A 204 -2.41 -9.18 22.37
N ILE A 205 -1.87 -7.99 22.10
CA ILE A 205 -1.16 -7.67 20.85
C ILE A 205 0.33 -8.03 21.00
N PHE A 206 0.88 -8.77 20.04
CA PHE A 206 2.31 -9.11 19.96
C PHE A 206 3.00 -8.55 18.72
N GLY A 207 2.25 -8.12 17.71
CA GLY A 207 2.78 -7.54 16.48
C GLY A 207 1.80 -6.55 15.89
N HIS A 208 2.33 -5.48 15.32
CA HIS A 208 1.56 -4.44 14.64
C HIS A 208 2.32 -3.94 13.41
N ILE A 209 1.60 -3.73 12.31
CA ILE A 209 2.06 -2.88 11.20
C ILE A 209 0.84 -2.19 10.60
N SER A 210 1.01 -0.98 10.09
CA SER A 210 -0.06 -0.29 9.37
C SER A 210 0.45 0.33 8.08
N MET A 211 -0.48 0.74 7.23
CA MET A 211 -0.17 1.53 6.05
C MET A 211 -1.25 2.56 5.77
N LEU A 212 -0.84 3.67 5.17
CA LEU A 212 -1.68 4.83 4.89
C LEU A 212 -1.55 5.23 3.41
N ARG A 213 -2.67 5.32 2.70
CA ARG A 213 -2.74 5.84 1.32
C ARG A 213 -2.65 7.36 1.35
N TYR A 214 -1.44 7.90 1.31
CA TYR A 214 -1.23 9.35 1.37
C TYR A 214 -1.08 10.00 -0.01
N TYR A 215 -0.72 9.18 -1.00
CA TYR A 215 -0.58 9.54 -2.42
C TYR A 215 -1.56 8.70 -3.24
N SER A 216 -1.92 9.19 -4.43
CA SER A 216 -2.94 8.64 -5.32
C SER A 216 -2.81 7.14 -5.50
N ASN A 217 -1.60 6.63 -5.73
CA ASN A 217 -1.33 5.20 -5.95
C ASN A 217 -0.22 4.63 -5.04
N SER A 218 0.07 5.31 -3.92
CA SER A 218 1.14 4.89 -3.00
C SER A 218 0.67 4.76 -1.55
N TRP A 219 1.06 3.65 -0.93
CA TRP A 219 0.79 3.37 0.47
C TRP A 219 2.07 3.47 1.30
N ILE A 220 2.04 4.34 2.31
CA ILE A 220 3.13 4.51 3.28
C ILE A 220 2.98 3.45 4.36
N ILE A 221 3.89 2.48 4.41
CA ILE A 221 4.03 1.54 5.52
C ILE A 221 4.62 2.28 6.72
N HIS A 222 3.98 2.11 7.87
CA HIS A 222 4.42 2.74 9.12
C HIS A 222 4.04 1.91 10.35
N HIS A 223 4.53 2.35 11.50
CA HIS A 223 4.21 1.78 12.82
C HIS A 223 4.47 0.28 12.95
N HIS A 224 5.48 -0.23 12.26
CA HIS A 224 5.91 -1.61 12.41
C HIS A 224 6.57 -1.81 13.79
N ALA A 225 5.94 -2.64 14.62
CA ALA A 225 6.38 -2.93 15.97
C ALA A 225 6.07 -4.39 16.34
N ALA A 226 6.86 -4.93 17.26
CA ALA A 226 6.67 -6.27 17.81
C ALA A 226 6.99 -6.28 19.31
N SER A 227 6.31 -7.16 20.04
CA SER A 227 6.59 -7.40 21.44
C SER A 227 7.99 -8.00 21.60
N ARG A 228 8.66 -7.65 22.71
CA ARG A 228 9.94 -8.24 23.10
C ARG A 228 9.78 -9.58 23.83
N SER A 229 8.54 -9.93 24.19
CA SER A 229 8.19 -11.14 24.93
C SER A 229 7.07 -11.91 24.23
N GLY A 230 7.03 -13.22 24.46
CA GLY A 230 6.07 -14.12 23.81
C GLY A 230 6.53 -14.57 22.43
N TYR A 231 5.88 -14.07 21.38
CA TYR A 231 6.08 -14.51 20.01
C TYR A 231 7.24 -13.77 19.31
N GLY A 232 8.45 -14.32 19.38
CA GLY A 232 9.68 -13.69 18.85
C GLY A 232 9.67 -13.35 17.35
N LEU A 233 8.83 -14.03 16.56
CA LEU A 233 8.69 -13.77 15.11
C LEU A 233 7.48 -12.90 14.74
N ALA A 234 6.73 -12.37 15.72
CA ALA A 234 5.52 -11.59 15.44
C ALA A 234 5.77 -10.42 14.47
N GLY A 235 6.90 -9.73 14.60
CA GLY A 235 7.27 -8.65 13.67
C GLY A 235 7.48 -9.12 12.23
N VAL A 236 8.10 -10.29 12.03
CA VAL A 236 8.30 -10.89 10.70
C VAL A 236 6.97 -11.39 10.14
N SER A 237 6.14 -12.03 10.97
CA SER A 237 4.80 -12.45 10.59
C SER A 237 3.95 -11.27 10.11
N MET A 238 4.03 -10.11 10.77
CA MET A 238 3.32 -8.89 10.34
C MET A 238 3.79 -8.37 8.98
N LEU A 239 5.09 -8.46 8.69
CA LEU A 239 5.63 -8.05 7.39
C LEU A 239 5.21 -9.00 6.26
N ASP A 240 5.28 -10.32 6.50
CA ASP A 240 4.81 -11.34 5.55
C ASP A 240 3.31 -11.17 5.29
N GLU A 241 2.55 -10.89 6.34
CA GLU A 241 1.10 -10.68 6.27
C GLU A 241 0.71 -9.45 5.46
N MET A 242 1.34 -8.30 5.73
CA MET A 242 1.15 -7.09 4.92
C MET A 242 1.54 -7.34 3.46
N GLY A 243 2.67 -8.04 3.22
CA GLY A 243 3.10 -8.41 1.88
C GLY A 243 2.07 -9.26 1.14
N ARG A 244 1.49 -10.27 1.81
CA ARG A 244 0.42 -11.12 1.24
C ARG A 244 -0.86 -10.35 0.99
N PHE A 245 -1.26 -9.46 1.89
CA PHE A 245 -2.41 -8.60 1.67
C PHE A 245 -2.21 -7.75 0.41
N THR A 246 -1.07 -7.06 0.30
CA THR A 246 -0.73 -6.29 -0.90
C THR A 246 -0.75 -7.18 -2.14
N ASN A 247 -0.16 -8.38 -2.04
CA ASN A 247 -0.12 -9.36 -3.12
C ASN A 247 -1.50 -9.71 -3.71
N ASP A 248 -2.49 -9.76 -2.83
CA ASP A 248 -3.86 -10.15 -3.11
C ASP A 248 -4.66 -9.02 -3.76
N VAL A 249 -4.34 -7.75 -3.45
CA VAL A 249 -5.18 -6.61 -3.82
C VAL A 249 -4.54 -5.63 -4.79
N HIS A 250 -3.22 -5.59 -4.96
CA HIS A 250 -2.55 -4.54 -5.75
C HIS A 250 -3.00 -4.47 -7.21
N MET A 251 -3.45 -5.60 -7.78
CA MET A 251 -3.96 -5.67 -9.15
C MET A 251 -5.38 -5.11 -9.30
N HIS A 252 -6.08 -4.82 -8.19
CA HIS A 252 -7.40 -4.21 -8.21
C HIS A 252 -7.25 -2.69 -8.36
N PRO A 253 -7.84 -2.08 -9.42
CA PRO A 253 -7.74 -0.63 -9.62
C PRO A 253 -8.14 0.20 -8.39
N SER A 254 -9.17 -0.22 -7.65
CA SER A 254 -9.63 0.47 -6.44
C SER A 254 -8.70 0.32 -5.24
N ALA A 255 -7.64 -0.50 -5.32
CA ALA A 255 -6.62 -0.61 -4.27
C ALA A 255 -5.63 0.56 -4.26
N HIS A 256 -5.42 1.20 -5.42
CA HIS A 256 -4.50 2.33 -5.54
C HIS A 256 -3.12 2.05 -4.94
N MET A 257 -2.52 0.92 -5.32
CA MET A 257 -1.37 0.34 -4.65
C MET A 257 -0.30 -0.07 -5.66
N ASP A 258 -0.01 0.83 -6.60
CA ASP A 258 1.10 0.67 -7.55
C ASP A 258 2.44 0.71 -6.80
N TYR A 259 2.52 1.52 -5.74
CA TYR A 259 3.71 1.66 -4.91
C TYR A 259 3.47 1.37 -3.44
N LEU A 260 4.39 0.62 -2.84
CA LEU A 260 4.59 0.58 -1.39
C LEU A 260 5.81 1.40 -1.05
N MET A 261 5.73 2.19 0.02
CA MET A 261 6.85 3.01 0.47
C MET A 261 6.99 3.05 1.98
N CYS A 262 8.20 3.27 2.49
CA CYS A 262 8.40 3.53 3.91
C CYS A 262 9.62 4.41 4.14
N TYR A 263 9.62 5.14 5.25
CA TYR A 263 10.79 5.86 5.73
C TYR A 263 11.43 5.09 6.87
N PHE A 264 12.72 4.82 6.75
CA PHE A 264 13.48 4.21 7.83
C PHE A 264 14.84 4.87 7.96
N ARG A 265 15.40 4.82 9.18
CA ARG A 265 16.74 5.33 9.41
C ARG A 265 17.77 4.27 9.05
N ARG A 266 18.85 4.68 8.38
CA ARG A 266 19.90 3.77 7.89
C ARG A 266 20.51 2.92 9.01
N GLU A 267 20.66 3.49 10.20
CA GLU A 267 21.20 2.85 11.40
C GLU A 267 20.26 1.80 12.01
N ASN A 268 18.97 1.83 11.68
CA ASN A 268 18.02 0.82 12.14
C ASN A 268 18.28 -0.49 11.38
N ARG A 269 18.96 -1.44 12.05
CA ARG A 269 19.40 -2.71 11.47
C ARG A 269 18.28 -3.51 10.80
N PHE A 270 17.11 -3.63 11.45
CA PHE A 270 16.00 -4.43 10.92
C PHE A 270 15.44 -3.88 9.60
N PRO A 271 14.91 -2.64 9.51
CA PRO A 271 14.37 -2.12 8.26
C PRO A 271 15.45 -1.97 7.18
N ASN A 272 16.70 -1.66 7.54
CA ASN A 272 17.80 -1.63 6.57
C ASN A 272 18.12 -3.03 6.01
N ARG A 273 18.04 -4.07 6.84
CA ARG A 273 18.16 -5.48 6.40
C ARG A 273 16.97 -5.89 5.53
N VAL A 274 15.74 -5.47 5.85
CA VAL A 274 14.55 -5.85 5.06
C VAL A 274 14.48 -5.05 3.76
N PHE A 275 14.20 -3.75 3.86
CA PHE A 275 13.91 -2.89 2.71
C PHE A 275 15.19 -2.55 1.92
N GLY A 276 16.29 -2.33 2.64
CA GLY A 276 17.59 -2.06 2.03
C GLY A 276 18.20 -3.27 1.31
N ASN A 277 17.95 -4.51 1.77
CA ASN A 277 18.30 -5.71 0.98
C ASN A 277 17.37 -5.83 -0.22
N THR A 278 16.06 -5.64 -0.06
CA THR A 278 15.11 -5.74 -1.18
C THR A 278 15.49 -4.86 -2.36
N ALA A 279 15.82 -3.58 -2.13
CA ALA A 279 16.25 -2.72 -3.22
C ALA A 279 17.54 -3.23 -3.91
N ARG A 280 18.46 -3.83 -3.15
CA ARG A 280 19.70 -4.43 -3.68
C ARG A 280 19.47 -5.74 -4.42
N ASP A 281 18.62 -6.61 -3.89
CA ASP A 281 18.33 -7.95 -4.42
C ASP A 281 17.51 -7.86 -5.71
N ILE A 282 16.56 -6.90 -5.80
CA ILE A 282 15.82 -6.62 -7.04
C ILE A 282 16.75 -6.07 -8.13
N ALA A 283 17.82 -5.35 -7.74
CA ALA A 283 18.85 -4.82 -8.63
C ALA A 283 18.33 -4.02 -9.84
N ASN A 284 17.13 -3.44 -9.71
CA ASN A 284 16.51 -2.59 -10.70
C ASN A 284 15.84 -1.41 -9.98
N ARG A 285 16.35 -0.19 -10.20
CA ARG A 285 15.87 1.02 -9.53
C ARG A 285 14.43 1.37 -9.86
N LYS A 286 13.89 0.88 -10.99
CA LYS A 286 12.47 1.01 -11.36
C LYS A 286 11.60 -0.13 -10.80
N GLY A 287 12.19 -1.13 -10.16
CA GLY A 287 11.46 -2.13 -9.38
C GLY A 287 11.47 -1.80 -7.89
N SER A 288 12.60 -1.35 -7.35
CA SER A 288 12.70 -0.82 -6.00
C SER A 288 13.86 0.16 -5.86
N SER A 289 13.65 1.29 -5.19
CA SER A 289 14.66 2.33 -4.99
C SER A 289 14.83 2.73 -3.53
N LEU A 290 15.97 3.38 -3.27
CA LEU A 290 16.28 4.03 -2.01
C LEU A 290 16.70 5.48 -2.31
N ASP A 291 16.00 6.43 -1.73
CA ASP A 291 16.28 7.86 -1.87
C ASP A 291 16.55 8.46 -0.48
N ALA A 292 17.67 9.16 -0.34
CA ALA A 292 18.22 9.52 0.97
C ALA A 292 17.95 10.98 1.32
N PHE A 293 17.33 11.21 2.47
CA PHE A 293 16.93 12.51 2.97
C PHE A 293 17.63 12.87 4.27
N ALA A 294 18.13 14.10 4.36
CA ALA A 294 18.53 14.71 5.61
C ALA A 294 17.31 15.33 6.32
N TYR A 295 17.13 15.02 7.60
CA TYR A 295 16.01 15.48 8.42
C TYR A 295 16.45 16.55 9.42
N LEU A 296 15.78 17.71 9.38
CA LEU A 296 16.02 18.82 10.29
C LEU A 296 14.73 19.59 10.60
N TRP A 297 14.78 20.41 11.65
CA TRP A 297 13.78 21.43 11.89
C TRP A 297 14.20 22.73 11.24
N LEU A 298 13.22 23.55 10.84
CA LEU A 298 13.49 24.86 10.27
C LEU A 298 14.23 25.71 11.32
N PRO A 299 15.47 26.18 11.04
CA PRO A 299 16.19 27.06 11.96
C PRO A 299 15.43 28.36 12.21
N ALA A 300 15.80 29.07 13.28
CA ALA A 300 15.29 30.43 13.48
C ALA A 300 15.70 31.33 12.31
N GLU A 301 14.82 32.25 11.95
CA GLU A 301 15.07 33.19 10.86
C GLU A 301 16.32 34.03 11.19
N THR A 302 17.30 33.97 10.31
CA THR A 302 18.51 34.80 10.36
C THR A 302 18.37 35.98 9.40
N GLU A 303 19.27 36.97 9.45
CA GLU A 303 19.21 38.12 8.54
C GLU A 303 19.02 37.67 7.09
N ALA A 304 17.96 38.17 6.45
CA ALA A 304 17.54 37.74 5.12
C ALA A 304 18.68 37.94 4.10
N GLU A 305 19.05 36.87 3.40
CA GLU A 305 19.95 36.99 2.25
C GLU A 305 19.29 37.91 1.21
N THR A 306 20.04 38.91 0.74
CA THR A 306 19.55 39.97 -0.16
C THR A 306 19.41 39.54 -1.62
N GLN A 307 19.75 38.29 -1.95
CA GLN A 307 19.66 37.79 -3.32
C GLN A 307 18.23 37.41 -3.68
N ALA A 308 17.73 37.96 -4.79
CA ALA A 308 16.39 37.70 -5.28
C ALA A 308 16.25 36.25 -5.76
N PHE A 309 15.38 35.49 -5.09
CA PHE A 309 14.83 34.23 -5.60
C PHE A 309 13.35 34.41 -5.90
N GLN A 310 12.81 33.52 -6.73
CA GLN A 310 11.40 33.47 -7.07
C GLN A 310 10.80 32.18 -6.51
N LEU A 311 9.65 32.32 -5.86
CA LEU A 311 8.90 31.20 -5.30
C LEU A 311 7.48 31.23 -5.84
N PHE A 312 7.05 30.15 -6.48
CA PHE A 312 5.73 30.07 -7.12
C PHE A 312 5.23 28.62 -7.18
N PRO A 313 3.92 28.38 -7.31
CA PRO A 313 3.38 27.04 -7.50
C PRO A 313 3.98 26.35 -8.73
N ALA A 314 4.37 25.09 -8.59
CA ALA A 314 4.99 24.31 -9.65
C ALA A 314 4.06 24.14 -10.86
N ARG A 315 4.63 24.20 -12.06
CA ARG A 315 3.94 23.89 -13.33
C ARG A 315 4.46 22.57 -13.90
N ASP A 316 3.75 22.01 -14.87
CA ASP A 316 4.15 20.76 -15.52
C ASP A 316 5.57 20.82 -16.13
N GLU A 317 5.97 21.97 -16.66
CA GLU A 317 7.33 22.19 -17.19
C GLU A 317 8.41 22.07 -16.09
N ASP A 318 8.12 22.56 -14.88
CA ASP A 318 9.01 22.47 -13.73
C ASP A 318 9.13 21.04 -13.23
N LEU A 319 8.01 20.31 -13.19
CA LEU A 319 7.97 18.90 -12.80
C LEU A 319 8.68 18.02 -13.85
N ALA A 320 8.56 18.35 -15.14
CA ALA A 320 9.31 17.69 -16.20
C ALA A 320 10.82 17.96 -16.11
N GLU A 321 11.24 19.16 -15.71
CA GLU A 321 12.64 19.45 -15.40
C GLU A 321 13.13 18.67 -14.18
N LEU A 322 12.34 18.64 -13.09
CA LEU A 322 12.60 17.82 -11.90
C LEU A 322 12.80 16.35 -12.29
N ALA A 323 11.90 15.78 -13.10
CA ALA A 323 11.96 14.38 -13.50
C ALA A 323 13.25 14.05 -14.28
N ARG A 324 13.62 14.90 -15.26
CA ARG A 324 14.87 14.74 -16.03
C ARG A 324 16.10 14.75 -15.12
N ARG A 325 16.14 15.64 -14.14
CA ARG A 325 17.26 15.76 -13.22
C ARG A 325 17.30 14.61 -12.21
N TYR A 326 16.16 14.24 -11.64
CA TYR A 326 16.04 13.09 -10.73
C TYR A 326 16.50 11.79 -11.39
N GLU A 327 16.19 11.59 -12.67
CA GLU A 327 16.65 10.41 -13.43
C GLU A 327 18.19 10.30 -13.45
N SER A 328 18.89 11.43 -13.54
CA SER A 328 20.37 11.45 -13.51
C SER A 328 20.97 11.26 -12.12
N MET A 329 20.26 11.66 -11.05
CA MET A 329 20.76 11.56 -9.66
C MET A 329 20.49 10.19 -9.04
N SER A 330 19.23 9.73 -9.15
CA SER A 330 18.76 8.48 -8.53
C SER A 330 18.22 7.52 -9.58
N GLY A 331 17.37 7.97 -10.51
CA GLY A 331 16.70 7.08 -11.46
C GLY A 331 15.75 6.08 -10.79
N GLY A 332 15.38 6.34 -9.54
CA GLY A 332 14.48 5.51 -8.74
C GLY A 332 13.00 5.79 -8.99
N LEU A 333 12.20 5.53 -7.96
CA LEU A 333 10.73 5.61 -7.96
C LEU A 333 10.18 6.72 -7.07
N MET A 334 11.03 7.56 -6.45
CA MET A 334 10.57 8.59 -5.50
C MET A 334 9.54 9.54 -6.11
N LEU A 335 9.78 10.04 -7.32
CA LEU A 335 8.85 10.98 -7.94
C LEU A 335 7.51 10.34 -8.26
N ASP A 336 7.52 9.08 -8.71
CA ASP A 336 6.30 8.32 -8.98
C ASP A 336 5.52 8.08 -7.68
N ALA A 337 6.21 7.63 -6.62
CA ALA A 337 5.57 7.32 -5.34
C ALA A 337 5.02 8.56 -4.60
N LEU A 338 5.62 9.74 -4.81
CA LEU A 338 5.17 11.01 -4.23
C LEU A 338 4.19 11.78 -5.14
N ASP A 339 3.73 11.18 -6.25
CA ASP A 339 2.87 11.77 -7.30
C ASP A 339 3.41 13.08 -7.90
N LEU A 340 4.70 13.16 -8.22
CA LEU A 340 5.37 14.36 -8.74
C LEU A 340 5.55 14.38 -10.27
N GLY A 341 4.78 13.57 -11.00
CA GLY A 341 4.88 13.47 -12.47
C GLY A 341 4.15 14.57 -13.27
N ALA A 342 3.01 15.06 -12.78
CA ALA A 342 2.24 16.16 -13.36
C ALA A 342 1.48 16.90 -12.24
N ALA A 343 1.10 18.16 -12.47
CA ALA A 343 0.22 18.90 -11.56
C ALA A 343 -1.19 18.26 -11.59
N SER A 344 -1.36 17.16 -10.85
CA SER A 344 -2.45 16.22 -11.06
C SER A 344 -3.77 16.69 -10.41
N GLN A 345 -4.88 16.42 -11.10
CA GLN A 345 -6.23 16.51 -10.52
C GLN A 345 -6.50 15.42 -9.47
N GLU A 346 -5.78 14.29 -9.52
CA GLU A 346 -6.01 13.14 -8.63
C GLU A 346 -5.75 13.47 -7.16
N ASP A 347 -4.83 14.41 -6.91
CA ASP A 347 -4.53 14.91 -5.56
C ASP A 347 -5.78 15.51 -4.90
N THR A 348 -6.62 16.20 -5.68
CA THR A 348 -7.89 16.79 -5.19
C THR A 348 -8.91 15.70 -4.82
N GLY A 349 -8.92 14.59 -5.55
CA GLY A 349 -9.81 13.45 -5.27
C GLY A 349 -9.47 12.77 -3.95
N LEU A 350 -8.18 12.50 -3.71
CA LEU A 350 -7.74 11.89 -2.45
C LEU A 350 -7.95 12.85 -1.27
N SER A 351 -7.67 14.15 -1.43
CA SER A 351 -7.97 15.14 -0.39
C SER A 351 -9.46 15.22 -0.06
N ALA A 352 -10.34 15.13 -1.06
CA ALA A 352 -11.79 15.07 -0.84
C ALA A 352 -12.21 13.77 -0.12
N GLU A 353 -11.57 12.64 -0.44
CA GLU A 353 -11.79 11.36 0.23
C GLU A 353 -11.42 11.43 1.72
N TYR A 354 -10.27 12.03 2.05
CA TYR A 354 -9.86 12.31 3.44
C TYR A 354 -10.87 13.24 4.13
N ALA A 355 -11.29 14.32 3.47
CA ALA A 355 -12.26 15.27 4.03
C ALA A 355 -13.63 14.63 4.29
N SER A 356 -14.09 13.72 3.43
CA SER A 356 -15.33 12.96 3.64
C SER A 356 -15.26 12.05 4.88
N GLN A 357 -14.06 11.59 5.22
CA GLN A 357 -13.75 10.86 6.44
C GLN A 357 -13.33 11.80 7.57
N GLY A 358 -13.56 13.11 7.44
CA GLY A 358 -13.24 14.17 8.40
C GLY A 358 -11.78 14.20 8.83
N PHE A 359 -10.87 14.01 7.87
CA PHE A 359 -9.44 14.29 8.00
C PHE A 359 -9.02 15.39 7.03
N LYS A 360 -7.99 16.14 7.41
CA LYS A 360 -7.23 17.04 6.56
C LYS A 360 -6.07 16.27 5.94
N ARG A 361 -5.98 16.33 4.61
CA ARG A 361 -4.81 15.96 3.82
C ARG A 361 -4.74 16.92 2.64
N GLU A 362 -3.62 17.60 2.49
CA GLU A 362 -3.36 18.51 1.38
C GLU A 362 -1.90 18.32 0.93
N ARG A 363 -1.69 18.49 -0.37
CA ARG A 363 -0.35 18.55 -0.95
C ARG A 363 -0.23 19.79 -1.81
N GLN A 364 0.85 20.54 -1.64
CA GLN A 364 1.14 21.71 -2.45
C GLN A 364 2.58 21.62 -2.93
N VAL A 365 2.84 22.03 -4.17
CA VAL A 365 4.17 21.93 -4.77
C VAL A 365 4.61 23.31 -5.25
N PHE A 366 5.76 23.75 -4.76
CA PHE A 366 6.36 25.03 -5.10
C PHE A 366 7.72 24.83 -5.77
N CYS A 367 8.09 25.77 -6.62
CA CYS A 367 9.39 25.83 -7.27
C CYS A 367 10.15 27.05 -6.78
N LEU A 368 11.43 26.83 -6.46
CA LEU A 368 12.39 27.87 -6.15
C LEU A 368 13.27 28.10 -7.37
N LYS A 369 13.20 29.30 -7.96
CA LYS A 369 14.00 29.68 -9.14
C LYS A 369 14.87 30.90 -8.89
N MET A 370 15.94 30.97 -9.66
CA MET A 370 16.80 32.16 -9.79
C MET A 370 17.18 32.30 -11.26
N ASP A 371 16.95 33.49 -11.83
CA ASP A 371 17.21 33.80 -13.25
C ASP A 371 16.62 32.76 -14.22
N GLY A 372 15.40 32.29 -13.92
CA GLY A 372 14.69 31.28 -14.72
C GLY A 372 15.15 29.83 -14.51
N ARG A 373 16.23 29.58 -13.77
CA ARG A 373 16.75 28.23 -13.48
C ARG A 373 16.06 27.63 -12.25
N LEU A 374 15.62 26.38 -12.34
CA LEU A 374 15.04 25.62 -11.22
C LEU A 374 16.12 25.17 -10.24
N LEU A 375 16.09 25.71 -9.02
CA LEU A 375 17.05 25.40 -7.96
C LEU A 375 16.56 24.26 -7.07
N ALA A 376 15.28 24.28 -6.70
CA ALA A 376 14.65 23.25 -5.89
C ALA A 376 13.14 23.16 -6.14
N VAL A 377 12.57 21.98 -5.87
CA VAL A 377 11.13 21.77 -5.73
C VAL A 377 10.82 21.50 -4.27
N ILE A 378 9.83 22.18 -3.73
CA ILE A 378 9.42 22.09 -2.33
C ILE A 378 7.99 21.55 -2.30
N VAL A 379 7.83 20.33 -1.79
CA VAL A 379 6.54 19.68 -1.59
C VAL A 379 6.11 19.89 -0.15
N LEU A 380 4.96 20.51 0.03
CA LEU A 380 4.30 20.65 1.31
C LEU A 380 3.30 19.51 1.43
N THR A 381 3.54 18.62 2.39
CA THR A 381 2.54 17.64 2.84
C THR A 381 1.92 18.19 4.12
N ILE A 382 0.59 18.34 4.15
CA ILE A 382 -0.14 18.95 5.27
C ILE A 382 -1.23 17.97 5.69
N SER A 383 -1.26 17.60 6.96
CA SER A 383 -2.23 16.61 7.44
C SER A 383 -2.55 16.75 8.91
N ASP A 384 -3.64 16.11 9.39
CA ASP A 384 -3.93 16.07 10.83
C ASP A 384 -2.81 15.42 11.65
N LEU A 385 -2.73 15.85 12.90
CA LEU A 385 -1.89 15.23 13.91
C LEU A 385 -2.27 13.76 14.12
N GLY A 386 -1.25 12.90 14.15
CA GLY A 386 -1.43 11.48 14.44
C GLY A 386 -1.64 10.56 13.24
N LEU A 387 -1.74 11.09 12.02
CA LEU A 387 -1.70 10.25 10.80
C LEU A 387 -0.35 9.53 10.67
N ASN A 388 0.73 10.15 11.15
CA ASN A 388 2.05 9.54 11.25
C ASN A 388 2.77 10.03 12.51
N LEU A 389 3.14 9.12 13.42
CA LEU A 389 3.85 9.45 14.67
C LEU A 389 5.27 10.01 14.51
N SER A 390 5.82 10.04 13.30
CA SER A 390 7.09 10.72 12.99
C SER A 390 6.89 12.02 12.20
N ASN A 391 5.64 12.47 12.06
CA ASN A 391 5.22 13.67 11.34
C ASN A 391 5.64 13.73 9.86
N LEU A 392 5.92 12.57 9.25
CA LEU A 392 6.35 12.46 7.84
C LEU A 392 5.20 12.62 6.83
N THR A 393 3.99 12.92 7.32
CA THR A 393 2.80 13.26 6.53
C THR A 393 2.36 14.71 6.74
N ASN A 394 3.09 15.46 7.56
CA ASN A 394 2.90 16.89 7.79
C ASN A 394 4.29 17.56 7.81
N CYS A 395 4.93 17.63 6.63
CA CYS A 395 6.33 18.01 6.50
C CYS A 395 6.65 18.67 5.14
N PHE A 396 7.82 19.31 5.08
CA PHE A 396 8.41 19.75 3.81
C PHE A 396 9.29 18.64 3.22
N HIS A 397 9.08 18.26 1.97
CA HIS A 397 10.07 17.57 1.16
C HIS A 397 10.75 18.57 0.22
N VAL A 398 12.05 18.77 0.38
CA VAL A 398 12.85 19.67 -0.43
C VAL A 398 13.71 18.83 -1.37
N LEU A 399 13.48 18.98 -2.67
CA LEU A 399 14.23 18.31 -3.73
C LEU A 399 15.16 19.34 -4.36
N VAL A 400 16.43 19.34 -3.96
CA VAL A 400 17.46 20.27 -4.43
C VAL A 400 18.06 19.77 -5.74
N MET A 401 18.05 20.64 -6.75
CA MET A 401 18.50 20.31 -8.11
C MET A 401 19.81 20.98 -8.48
N GLU A 402 20.09 22.14 -7.89
CA GLU A 402 21.29 22.94 -8.17
C GLU A 402 22.00 23.28 -6.85
N PRO A 403 22.63 22.29 -6.18
CA PRO A 403 23.22 22.45 -4.85
C PRO A 403 24.36 23.48 -4.81
N GLU A 404 24.96 23.82 -5.95
CA GLU A 404 26.01 24.85 -6.07
C GLU A 404 25.45 26.28 -6.07
N LEU A 405 24.18 26.45 -6.45
CA LEU A 405 23.54 27.75 -6.62
C LEU A 405 22.57 28.09 -5.49
N LEU A 406 22.15 27.08 -4.73
CA LEU A 406 21.26 27.21 -3.59
C LEU A 406 22.08 27.24 -2.28
N SER A 407 22.22 28.42 -1.68
CA SER A 407 22.75 28.56 -0.32
C SER A 407 21.72 28.09 0.71
N PRO A 408 22.14 27.60 1.89
CA PRO A 408 21.22 27.29 2.98
C PRO A 408 20.35 28.47 3.39
N GLY A 409 20.90 29.69 3.41
CA GLY A 409 20.14 30.91 3.70
C GLY A 409 18.96 31.11 2.75
N LYS A 410 19.17 31.03 1.44
CA LYS A 410 18.09 31.07 0.43
C LYS A 410 17.03 29.99 0.67
N LEU A 411 17.47 28.75 0.90
CA LEU A 411 16.54 27.65 1.14
C LEU A 411 15.69 27.93 2.38
N PHE A 412 16.30 28.33 3.49
CA PHE A 412 15.58 28.61 4.73
C PHE A 412 14.66 29.83 4.60
N SER A 413 15.08 30.90 3.93
CA SER A 413 14.19 32.03 3.62
C SER A 413 12.98 31.61 2.80
N ALA A 414 13.15 30.73 1.80
CA ALA A 414 12.03 30.19 1.03
C ALA A 414 11.10 29.32 1.91
N LEU A 415 11.64 28.50 2.80
CA LEU A 415 10.84 27.67 3.71
C LEU A 415 10.11 28.50 4.77
N HIS A 416 10.73 29.59 5.28
CA HIS A 416 10.06 30.55 6.17
C HIS A 416 8.84 31.20 5.47
N ALA A 417 8.98 31.57 4.21
CA ALA A 417 7.88 32.13 3.42
C ALA A 417 6.70 31.15 3.26
N LEU A 418 6.96 29.84 3.22
CA LEU A 418 5.95 28.79 3.09
C LEU A 418 5.41 28.28 4.43
N ARG A 419 6.06 28.60 5.55
CA ARG A 419 5.69 28.11 6.89
C ARG A 419 4.24 28.41 7.24
N ALA A 420 3.71 29.56 6.80
CA ALA A 420 2.34 29.99 7.10
C ALA A 420 1.26 29.00 6.62
N HIS A 421 1.55 28.14 5.63
CA HIS A 421 0.63 27.13 5.14
C HIS A 421 0.31 26.04 6.18
N TYR A 422 1.17 25.87 7.19
CA TYR A 422 0.99 24.93 8.28
C TYR A 422 0.27 25.52 9.51
N GLY A 423 -0.08 26.80 9.47
CA GLY A 423 -0.70 27.48 10.61
C GLY A 423 0.24 27.55 11.82
N ALA A 424 -0.19 27.00 12.95
CA ALA A 424 0.59 26.98 14.19
C ALA A 424 1.61 25.82 14.28
N ASP A 425 1.53 24.86 13.36
CA ASP A 425 2.42 23.70 13.38
C ASP A 425 3.85 24.07 12.98
N GLU A 426 4.81 23.35 13.55
CA GLU A 426 6.21 23.39 13.15
C GLU A 426 6.52 22.10 12.38
N PRO A 427 6.46 22.09 11.04
CA PRO A 427 6.73 20.88 10.26
C PRO A 427 8.24 20.61 10.20
N PRO A 428 8.67 19.34 10.24
CA PRO A 428 10.04 18.99 9.91
C PRO A 428 10.31 19.14 8.41
N ILE A 429 11.60 19.16 8.07
CA ILE A 429 12.09 19.27 6.70
C ILE A 429 12.87 17.99 6.36
N LEU A 430 12.58 17.42 5.20
CA LEU A 430 13.30 16.33 4.56
C LEU A 430 13.98 16.87 3.30
N VAL A 431 15.31 16.93 3.29
CA VAL A 431 16.09 17.47 2.16
C VAL A 431 16.75 16.34 1.39
N PHE A 432 16.46 16.27 0.08
CA PHE A 432 17.10 15.37 -0.88
C PHE A 432 17.87 16.19 -1.93
N PRO A 433 19.06 15.74 -2.37
CA PRO A 433 19.81 14.63 -1.80
C PRO A 433 20.36 14.98 -0.41
N GLU A 434 20.60 13.96 0.44
CA GLU A 434 21.07 14.16 1.82
C GLU A 434 22.40 14.93 1.93
N ASP A 435 23.26 14.84 0.91
CA ASP A 435 24.59 15.43 0.90
C ASP A 435 24.59 16.95 0.63
N TYR A 436 23.45 17.54 0.27
CA TYR A 436 23.29 18.98 0.15
C TYR A 436 23.64 19.71 1.46
N LEU A 437 23.15 19.21 2.61
CA LEU A 437 23.45 19.84 3.90
C LEU A 437 24.88 19.56 4.36
N ASP A 438 25.42 18.37 4.04
CA ASP A 438 26.81 18.01 4.31
C ASP A 438 27.77 18.99 3.60
N ARG A 439 27.47 19.35 2.34
CA ARG A 439 28.25 20.32 1.54
C ARG A 439 28.41 21.68 2.23
N TYR A 440 27.37 22.16 2.89
CA TYR A 440 27.37 23.46 3.57
C TYR A 440 27.64 23.35 5.07
N SER A 441 28.03 22.18 5.57
CA SER A 441 28.24 21.93 7.00
C SER A 441 27.04 22.30 7.88
N VAL A 442 25.82 22.12 7.35
CA VAL A 442 24.59 22.40 8.08
C VAL A 442 24.22 21.17 8.92
N PRO A 443 24.07 21.29 10.25
CA PRO A 443 23.70 20.16 11.09
C PRO A 443 22.24 19.74 10.83
N TYR A 444 21.99 18.43 10.87
CA TYR A 444 20.67 17.82 10.80
C TYR A 444 20.61 16.64 11.78
N GLU A 445 19.40 16.25 12.21
CA GLU A 445 19.26 15.27 13.30
C GLU A 445 19.43 13.83 12.82
N LYS A 446 18.86 13.49 11.66
CA LYS A 446 18.68 12.10 11.21
C LYS A 446 18.86 12.00 9.69
N LYS A 447 19.24 10.81 9.22
CA LYS A 447 19.15 10.40 7.81
C LYS A 447 18.02 9.40 7.65
N TYR A 448 17.08 9.70 6.76
CA TYR A 448 16.02 8.77 6.38
C TYR A 448 16.25 8.29 4.96
N PHE A 449 16.19 6.98 4.78
CA PHE A 449 15.92 6.42 3.46
C PHE A 449 14.42 6.34 3.25
N LEU A 450 13.96 6.90 2.14
CA LEU A 450 12.72 6.53 1.52
C LEU A 450 12.97 5.28 0.69
N TRP A 451 12.39 4.16 1.09
CA TRP A 451 12.28 2.97 0.26
C TRP A 451 10.97 2.99 -0.51
N VAL A 452 11.04 2.63 -1.78
CA VAL A 452 9.88 2.46 -2.66
C VAL A 452 9.98 1.11 -3.36
N LEU A 453 8.85 0.44 -3.51
CA LEU A 453 8.66 -0.78 -4.29
C LEU A 453 7.50 -0.58 -5.27
N ASP A 454 7.75 -0.83 -6.55
CA ASP A 454 6.71 -1.07 -7.54
C ASP A 454 6.11 -2.48 -7.27
N THR A 455 4.81 -2.54 -6.99
CA THR A 455 4.13 -3.79 -6.63
C THR A 455 4.07 -4.80 -7.79
N GLY A 456 4.34 -4.37 -9.02
CA GLY A 456 4.63 -5.23 -10.16
C GLY A 456 5.87 -6.11 -9.99
N TYR A 457 6.78 -5.76 -9.07
CA TYR A 457 7.98 -6.53 -8.70
C TYR A 457 7.80 -7.35 -7.42
N SER A 458 6.56 -7.57 -6.99
CA SER A 458 6.21 -8.34 -5.79
C SER A 458 6.85 -9.74 -5.70
N ASP A 459 7.00 -10.48 -6.80
CA ASP A 459 7.68 -11.79 -6.77
C ASP A 459 9.14 -11.64 -6.30
N ALA A 460 9.86 -10.65 -6.83
CA ALA A 460 11.25 -10.37 -6.45
C ALA A 460 11.35 -9.82 -5.01
N TYR A 461 10.34 -9.08 -4.54
CA TYR A 461 10.20 -8.71 -3.13
C TYR A 461 10.12 -9.97 -2.24
N PHE A 462 9.22 -10.90 -2.56
CA PHE A 462 9.06 -12.13 -1.76
C PHE A 462 10.32 -12.99 -1.75
N ASP A 463 11.05 -13.05 -2.88
CA ASP A 463 12.36 -13.71 -2.93
C ASP A 463 13.37 -13.08 -1.99
N SER A 464 13.50 -11.75 -2.00
CA SER A 464 14.38 -11.00 -1.09
C SER A 464 14.04 -11.29 0.37
N ILE A 465 12.75 -11.23 0.73
CA ILE A 465 12.27 -11.49 2.09
C ILE A 465 12.59 -12.93 2.51
N ARG A 466 12.27 -13.91 1.66
CA ARG A 466 12.55 -15.34 1.89
C ARG A 466 14.05 -15.57 2.12
N ASN A 467 14.91 -14.96 1.31
CA ASN A 467 16.36 -15.08 1.44
C ASN A 467 16.89 -14.38 2.70
N THR A 468 16.35 -13.21 3.03
CA THR A 468 16.74 -12.42 4.21
C THR A 468 16.50 -13.18 5.51
N PHE A 469 15.37 -13.89 5.62
CA PHE A 469 15.01 -14.65 6.82
C PHE A 469 15.53 -16.09 6.82
N LYS A 470 15.79 -16.72 5.66
CA LYS A 470 16.55 -17.98 5.60
C LYS A 470 17.98 -17.82 6.14
N ARG A 471 18.70 -16.79 5.67
CA ARG A 471 20.07 -16.50 6.12
C ARG A 471 20.16 -16.21 7.62
N SER A 472 19.10 -15.65 8.22
CA SER A 472 19.05 -15.41 9.67
C SER A 472 19.04 -16.69 10.51
N CYS A 473 18.59 -17.82 9.97
CA CYS A 473 18.62 -19.11 10.67
C CYS A 473 20.01 -19.77 10.61
N ASP A 474 20.77 -19.53 9.55
CA ASP A 474 22.13 -20.05 9.40
C ASP A 474 23.13 -19.22 10.24
N ASP A 475 22.99 -17.89 10.28
CA ASP A 475 23.82 -16.99 11.10
C ASP A 475 23.66 -17.22 12.63
N GLN A 476 22.60 -17.90 13.08
CA GLN A 476 22.37 -18.25 14.49
C GLN A 476 23.00 -19.60 14.90
N ASN A 477 23.54 -20.36 13.95
CA ASN A 477 24.20 -21.64 14.21
C ASN A 477 25.73 -21.55 14.23
N ASP A 478 26.30 -20.36 14.00
CA ASP A 478 27.76 -20.10 13.97
C ASP A 478 28.25 -19.16 15.10
N GLU A 479 27.44 -18.94 16.15
CA GLU A 479 27.88 -18.43 17.47
C GLU A 479 27.63 -19.49 18.56
#